data_AF-A0A5D2ZQN5-F1
#
_entry.id   AF-A0A5D2ZQN5-F1
#
_cell.length_a   1.000
_cell.length_b   1.000
_cell.length_c   1.000
_cell.angle_alpha   90.00
_cell.angle_beta   90.00
_cell.angle_gamma   90.00
#
_symmetry.space_group_name_H-M   'P 1'
#
loop_
_entity.id
_entity.type
_entity.pdbx_description
1 polymer ?
#
loop_
_entity_poly.entity_id
_entity_poly.type
_entity_poly.pdbx_seq_one_letter_code
_entity_poly.pdbx_strand_id
1 'polypeptide(L)'
;MCGLSVFWRWTDVFWRWEPYMLVTSWQSPISIAAAVIYIITQLSDDKKPLKDISVVTGVAEGTIRNSYKDLYPHVSKIIPNWYAKEEDIKNLCSP
;
A
#
# COMPACT_ATOMS: atom_id res chain seq x y z
N MET A 1 26.47 -9.66 44.13
CA MET A 1 26.08 -8.30 44.56
C MET A 1 27.00 -7.36 43.81
N CYS A 2 26.62 -6.49 42.87
CA CYS A 2 25.41 -5.72 42.55
C CYS A 2 24.72 -6.28 41.28
N GLY A 3 23.42 -6.17 41.03
CA GLY A 3 22.47 -5.11 41.35
C GLY A 3 21.88 -4.60 40.03
N LEU A 4 20.61 -4.94 39.77
CA LEU A 4 19.85 -4.81 38.53
C LEU A 4 19.75 -3.39 37.95
N SER A 5 19.69 -3.29 36.61
CA SER A 5 18.90 -2.25 35.91
C SER A 5 18.38 -2.77 34.56
N VAL A 6 17.25 -3.47 34.61
CA VAL A 6 16.29 -3.60 33.51
C VAL A 6 15.49 -2.29 33.43
N PHE A 7 15.76 -1.42 32.47
CA PHE A 7 14.83 -0.36 32.06
C PHE A 7 15.33 0.27 30.74
N TRP A 8 14.43 0.41 29.75
CA TRP A 8 14.63 0.78 28.34
C TRP A 8 14.71 -0.43 27.38
N ARG A 9 13.62 -1.08 26.96
CA ARG A 9 12.36 -0.65 26.28
C ARG A 9 12.55 -0.52 24.77
N TRP A 10 12.26 -1.62 24.06
CA TRP A 10 11.51 -1.67 22.80
C TRP A 10 11.63 -0.41 21.90
N THR A 11 12.55 -0.40 20.91
CA THR A 11 12.41 0.29 19.59
C THR A 11 13.61 0.06 18.62
N ASP A 12 14.32 -1.07 18.66
CA ASP A 12 15.47 -1.33 17.74
C ASP A 12 15.29 -2.60 16.89
N VAL A 13 14.06 -2.83 16.40
CA VAL A 13 13.77 -3.93 15.45
C VAL A 13 13.07 -3.43 14.17
N PHE A 14 12.87 -2.11 14.03
CA PHE A 14 12.16 -1.54 12.87
C PHE A 14 13.09 -1.18 11.69
N TRP A 15 14.42 -1.18 11.88
CA TRP A 15 15.37 -0.74 10.84
C TRP A 15 16.43 -1.77 10.46
N ARG A 16 16.12 -3.06 10.61
CA ARG A 16 16.89 -4.12 9.91
C ARG A 16 16.23 -4.42 8.56
N TRP A 17 16.15 -3.39 7.72
CA TRP A 17 15.81 -3.55 6.31
C TRP A 17 16.97 -4.27 5.62
N GLU A 18 16.80 -5.56 5.33
CA GLU A 18 17.71 -6.29 4.43
C GLU A 18 17.52 -5.78 2.99
N PRO A 19 18.59 -5.30 2.33
CA PRO A 19 18.51 -4.79 0.96
C PRO A 19 18.61 -5.96 -0.02
N TYR A 20 17.57 -6.78 -0.14
CA TYR A 20 17.40 -7.62 -1.32
C TYR A 20 16.70 -6.79 -2.39
N MET A 21 17.54 -6.13 -3.19
CA MET A 21 17.26 -5.78 -4.58
C MET A 21 16.31 -6.81 -5.20
N LEU A 22 15.11 -6.38 -5.58
CA LEU A 22 14.36 -6.74 -6.80
C LEU A 22 12.91 -6.19 -6.69
N VAL A 23 12.76 -4.87 -6.68
CA VAL A 23 11.64 -4.22 -7.41
C VAL A 23 12.28 -3.14 -8.26
N THR A 24 12.58 -3.56 -9.47
CA THR A 24 13.06 -2.79 -10.60
C THR A 24 12.17 -1.57 -10.86
N SER A 25 12.82 -0.43 -11.06
CA SER A 25 12.33 0.73 -11.82
C SER A 25 11.08 1.47 -11.29
N TRP A 26 11.30 2.70 -10.83
CA TRP A 26 10.35 3.82 -10.80
C TRP A 26 9.19 3.86 -9.78
N GLN A 27 8.95 2.81 -8.99
CA GLN A 27 7.84 2.79 -8.01
C GLN A 27 8.36 2.56 -6.59
N SER A 28 8.40 3.62 -5.78
CA SER A 28 8.65 3.51 -4.34
C SER A 28 7.61 2.59 -3.69
N PRO A 29 7.97 1.73 -2.73
CA PRO A 29 7.02 0.84 -2.06
C PRO A 29 5.85 1.59 -1.42
N ILE A 30 6.07 2.84 -1.04
CA ILE A 30 5.06 3.78 -0.53
C ILE A 30 3.98 4.07 -1.60
N SER A 31 4.39 4.29 -2.86
CA SER A 31 3.48 4.55 -3.97
C SER A 31 2.64 3.31 -4.31
N ILE A 32 3.25 2.12 -4.23
CA ILE A 32 2.55 0.85 -4.42
C ILE A 32 1.49 0.68 -3.32
N ALA A 33 1.86 0.90 -2.05
CA ALA A 33 0.91 0.85 -0.94
C ALA A 33 -0.24 1.85 -1.11
N ALA A 34 0.05 3.09 -1.53
CA ALA A 34 -0.96 4.10 -1.81
C ALA A 34 -1.94 3.67 -2.91
N ALA A 35 -1.45 3.01 -3.97
CA ALA A 35 -2.28 2.48 -5.04
C ALA A 35 -3.16 1.32 -4.57
N VAL A 36 -2.64 0.42 -3.73
CA VAL A 36 -3.43 -0.66 -3.13
C VAL A 36 -4.54 -0.10 -2.23
N ILE A 37 -4.23 0.89 -1.40
CA ILE A 37 -5.23 1.58 -0.57
C ILE A 37 -6.31 2.20 -1.46
N TYR A 38 -5.92 2.87 -2.55
CA TYR A 38 -6.86 3.42 -3.51
C TYR A 38 -7.79 2.36 -4.10
N ILE A 39 -7.25 1.22 -4.55
CA ILE A 39 -8.05 0.10 -5.08
C ILE A 39 -9.07 -0.36 -4.03
N ILE A 40 -8.63 -0.59 -2.79
CA ILE A 40 -9.49 -1.06 -1.70
C ILE A 40 -10.60 -0.04 -1.40
N THR A 41 -10.27 1.24 -1.30
CA THR A 41 -11.26 2.31 -1.05
C THR A 41 -12.27 2.47 -2.18
N GLN A 42 -11.90 2.13 -3.41
CA GLN A 42 -12.80 2.18 -4.56
C GLN A 42 -13.75 0.96 -4.62
N LEU A 43 -13.35 -0.17 -4.03
CA LEU A 43 -14.20 -1.36 -3.85
C LEU A 43 -15.15 -1.21 -2.65
N SER A 44 -14.81 -0.38 -1.67
CA SER A 44 -15.70 -0.02 -0.58
C SER A 44 -16.79 0.95 -1.02
N ASP A 45 -17.93 0.92 -0.32
CA ASP A 45 -19.06 1.84 -0.57
C ASP A 45 -18.67 3.31 -0.30
N ASP A 46 -17.80 3.52 0.70
CA ASP A 46 -17.18 4.80 1.05
C ASP A 46 -15.99 5.14 0.14
N LYS A 47 -16.29 5.54 -1.09
CA LYS A 47 -15.28 5.97 -2.07
C LYS A 47 -14.57 7.23 -1.59
N LYS A 48 -13.28 7.10 -1.24
CA LYS A 48 -12.43 8.23 -0.89
C LYS A 48 -11.81 8.87 -2.15
N PRO A 49 -11.82 10.20 -2.27
CA PRO A 49 -11.15 10.87 -3.38
C PRO A 49 -9.63 10.64 -3.33
N LEU A 50 -8.99 10.58 -4.50
CA LEU A 50 -7.54 10.47 -4.64
C LEU A 50 -6.78 11.51 -3.80
N LYS A 51 -7.36 12.71 -3.66
CA LYS A 51 -6.82 13.80 -2.84
C LYS A 51 -6.64 13.43 -1.36
N ASP A 52 -7.61 12.73 -0.76
CA ASP A 52 -7.50 12.30 0.65
C ASP A 52 -6.39 11.25 0.80
N ILE A 53 -6.28 10.32 -0.15
CA ILE A 53 -5.27 9.28 -0.14
C ILE A 53 -3.88 9.88 -0.35
N SER A 54 -3.76 10.85 -1.26
CA SER A 54 -2.54 11.63 -1.48
C SER A 54 -2.10 12.36 -0.20
N VAL A 55 -3.04 12.97 0.54
CA VAL A 55 -2.74 13.64 1.82
C VAL A 55 -2.29 12.65 2.89
N VAL A 56 -2.96 11.49 3.01
CA VAL A 56 -2.64 10.47 4.03
C VAL A 56 -1.31 9.76 3.73
N THR A 57 -1.04 9.46 2.47
CA THR A 57 0.15 8.70 2.04
C THR A 57 1.35 9.60 1.72
N GLY A 58 1.12 10.89 1.50
CA GLY A 58 2.14 11.85 1.07
C GLY A 58 2.61 11.64 -0.38
N VAL A 59 1.87 10.87 -1.19
CA VAL A 59 2.22 10.55 -2.58
C VAL A 59 1.38 11.40 -3.54
N ALA A 60 2.01 11.96 -4.56
CA ALA A 60 1.31 12.73 -5.59
C ALA A 60 0.23 11.88 -6.29
N GLU A 61 -0.94 12.49 -6.52
CA GLU A 61 -2.10 11.82 -7.15
C GLU A 61 -1.75 11.22 -8.53
N GLY A 62 -0.89 11.89 -9.29
CA GLY A 62 -0.41 11.40 -10.60
C GLY A 62 0.42 10.11 -10.47
N THR A 63 1.23 10.00 -9.41
CA THR A 63 2.01 8.78 -9.14
C THR A 63 1.08 7.63 -8.76
N ILE A 64 0.11 7.87 -7.86
CA ILE A 64 -0.88 6.85 -7.46
C ILE A 64 -1.63 6.32 -8.68
N ARG A 65 -2.05 7.22 -9.59
CA ARG A 65 -2.73 6.83 -10.83
C ARG A 65 -1.82 6.01 -11.75
N ASN A 66 -0.54 6.37 -11.87
CA ASN A 66 0.42 5.60 -12.65
C ASN A 66 0.62 4.20 -12.05
N SER A 67 0.84 4.12 -10.74
CA SER A 67 0.96 2.86 -10.00
C SER A 67 -0.29 1.99 -10.17
N TYR A 68 -1.47 2.61 -10.09
CA TYR A 68 -2.74 1.92 -10.26
C TYR A 68 -2.88 1.33 -11.67
N LYS A 69 -2.44 2.03 -12.72
CA LYS A 69 -2.39 1.50 -14.10
C LYS A 69 -1.53 0.25 -14.20
N ASP A 70 -0.36 0.27 -13.60
CA ASP A 70 0.57 -0.86 -13.60
C ASP A 70 0.03 -2.05 -12.77
N LEU A 71 -0.67 -1.76 -11.67
CA LEU A 71 -1.24 -2.78 -10.78
C LEU A 71 -2.56 -3.36 -11.27
N TYR A 72 -3.35 -2.61 -12.05
CA TYR A 72 -4.67 -2.99 -12.57
C TYR A 72 -4.75 -4.43 -13.12
N PRO A 73 -3.86 -4.89 -14.02
CA PRO A 73 -3.90 -6.27 -14.54
C PRO A 73 -3.60 -7.34 -13.48
N HIS A 74 -2.98 -6.96 -12.36
CA HIS A 74 -2.58 -7.86 -11.29
C HIS A 74 -3.52 -7.80 -10.07
N VAL A 75 -4.50 -6.88 -10.04
CA VAL A 75 -5.42 -6.69 -8.91
C VAL A 75 -6.13 -7.98 -8.54
N SER A 76 -6.58 -8.78 -9.51
CA SER A 76 -7.24 -10.08 -9.27
C SER A 76 -6.37 -11.11 -8.55
N LYS A 77 -5.04 -10.94 -8.58
CA LYS A 77 -4.07 -11.78 -7.85
C LYS A 77 -3.74 -11.21 -6.47
N ILE A 78 -3.80 -9.89 -6.33
CA ILE A 78 -3.47 -9.17 -5.08
C ILE A 78 -4.65 -9.24 -4.10
N ILE A 79 -5.87 -9.07 -4.61
CA ILE A 79 -7.08 -9.07 -3.79
C ILE A 79 -7.56 -10.51 -3.64
N PRO A 80 -7.62 -11.03 -2.40
CA PRO A 80 -8.12 -12.37 -2.19
C PRO A 80 -9.63 -12.43 -2.44
N ASN A 81 -10.11 -13.57 -2.95
CA ASN A 81 -11.52 -13.74 -3.35
C ASN A 81 -12.54 -13.55 -2.21
N TRP A 82 -12.09 -13.63 -0.95
CA TRP A 82 -12.94 -13.42 0.21
C TRP A 82 -13.28 -11.93 0.44
N TYR A 83 -12.44 -11.02 -0.08
CA TYR A 83 -12.61 -9.58 0.13
C TYR A 83 -13.41 -8.92 -0.99
N ALA A 84 -13.13 -9.28 -2.25
CA ALA A 84 -13.85 -8.76 -3.40
C ALA A 84 -13.98 -9.83 -4.48
N LYS A 85 -15.14 -9.87 -5.15
CA LYS A 85 -15.35 -10.74 -6.30
C LYS A 85 -14.79 -10.07 -7.55
N GLU A 86 -14.49 -10.85 -8.59
CA GLU A 86 -14.04 -10.32 -9.89
C GLU A 86 -15.03 -9.29 -10.50
N GLU A 87 -16.29 -9.35 -10.07
CA GLU A 87 -17.37 -8.43 -10.43
C GLU A 87 -17.09 -7.02 -9.91
N ASP A 88 -16.66 -6.89 -8.67
CA ASP A 88 -16.33 -5.61 -8.04
C ASP A 88 -15.03 -5.03 -8.60
N ILE A 89 -14.08 -5.91 -8.95
CA ILE A 89 -12.83 -5.53 -9.61
C ILE A 89 -13.12 -4.97 -11.01
N LYS A 90 -14.12 -5.48 -11.73
CA LYS A 90 -14.56 -4.93 -13.03
C LYS A 90 -15.34 -3.63 -12.91
N ASN A 91 -15.95 -3.37 -11.75
CA ASN A 91 -16.62 -2.10 -11.44
C ASN A 91 -15.64 -0.99 -11.03
N LEU A 92 -14.36 -1.32 -10.79
CA LEU A 92 -13.34 -0.32 -10.61
C LEU A 92 -13.20 0.53 -11.87
N CYS A 93 -13.04 1.84 -11.67
CA CYS A 93 -12.86 2.76 -12.77
C CYS A 93 -11.61 2.37 -13.57
N SER A 94 -11.82 1.98 -14.83
CA SER A 94 -10.74 1.83 -15.80
C SER A 94 -9.90 3.12 -15.83
N PRO A 95 -8.57 3.02 -15.76
CA PRO A 95 -7.70 4.19 -15.60
C PRO A 95 -7.45 5.01 -16.87
#